data_AF-A0A2V9ABC9-F1
#
_entry.id   AF-A0A2V9ABC9-F1
#
_cell.length_a   1.000
_cell.length_b   1.000
_cell.length_c   1.000
_cell.angle_alpha   90.00
_cell.angle_beta   90.00
_cell.angle_gamma   90.00
#
_symmetry.space_group_name_H-M   'P 1'
#
loop_
_entity.id
_entity.type
_entity.pdbx_description
1 polymer ?
#
loop_
_entity_poly.entity_id
_entity_poly.type
_entity_poly.pdbx_seq_one_letter_code
_entity_poly.pdbx_strand_id
1 'polypeptide(L)'
;MAQRILAAARSDGEKEVANNLLTNTQQAETWAAKKQLLEAASRTVGDSPGPISGVVPRPDGSSQPQETSTSQIPLRYGGLAADGPISSAECSSNSEVFLNVNLGKGPVTFHAADIGRISLTWADGTAEPSLDTCSQWKGRRVKVWFTSTPGKEYAGEIAALYFF
;
A
#
# COMPACT_ATOMS: atom_id res chain seq x y z
N MET A 1 -1.32 27.23 -18.52
CA MET A 1 -1.34 27.86 -17.18
C MET A 1 0.02 27.76 -16.46
N ALA A 2 0.77 26.66 -16.58
CA ALA A 2 2.06 26.44 -15.92
C ALA A 2 3.21 27.40 -16.33
N GLN A 3 3.21 27.92 -17.58
CA GLN A 3 4.25 28.86 -18.02
C GLN A 3 4.24 30.21 -17.30
N ARG A 4 3.09 30.62 -16.72
CA ARG A 4 3.00 31.88 -15.96
C ARG A 4 3.61 31.79 -14.56
N ILE A 5 3.80 30.58 -14.04
CA ILE A 5 4.36 30.34 -12.70
C ILE A 5 5.90 30.38 -12.73
N LEU A 6 6.53 29.94 -13.84
CA LEU A 6 7.98 30.03 -14.02
C LEU A 6 8.50 31.48 -14.10
N ALA A 7 7.68 32.43 -14.55
CA ALA A 7 8.08 33.83 -14.67
C ALA A 7 8.04 34.62 -13.35
N ALA A 8 7.51 34.04 -12.27
CA ALA A 8 7.38 34.69 -10.96
C ALA A 8 8.38 34.17 -9.90
N ALA A 9 9.07 33.06 -10.17
CA ALA A 9 10.02 32.45 -9.24
C ALA A 9 11.31 33.29 -9.14
N ARG A 10 11.54 33.95 -8.00
CA ARG A 10 12.72 34.80 -7.76
C ARG A 10 13.80 34.13 -6.91
N SER A 11 13.53 32.96 -6.32
CA SER A 11 14.50 32.18 -5.55
C SER A 11 14.76 30.79 -6.14
N ASP A 12 15.93 30.22 -5.85
CA ASP A 12 16.35 28.91 -6.38
C ASP A 12 15.47 27.76 -5.88
N GLY A 13 14.93 27.86 -4.66
CA GLY A 13 13.97 26.88 -4.12
C GLY A 13 12.63 26.89 -4.86
N GLU A 14 12.13 28.05 -5.29
CA GLU A 14 10.88 28.14 -6.05
C GLU A 14 11.01 27.56 -7.47
N LYS A 15 12.20 27.67 -8.07
CA LYS A 15 12.49 27.05 -9.37
C LYS A 15 12.51 25.52 -9.28
N GLU A 16 13.04 24.97 -8.19
CA GLU A 16 13.05 23.53 -7.96
C GLU A 16 11.62 22.98 -7.80
N VAL A 17 10.78 23.68 -7.04
CA VAL A 17 9.35 23.32 -6.88
C VAL A 17 8.59 23.42 -8.20
N ALA A 18 8.82 24.46 -8.99
CA ALA A 18 8.18 24.63 -10.29
C ALA A 18 8.60 23.53 -11.30
N ASN A 19 9.88 23.15 -11.30
CA ASN A 19 10.37 22.06 -12.15
C ASN A 19 9.80 20.70 -11.72
N ASN A 20 9.77 20.42 -10.42
CA ASN A 20 9.19 19.17 -9.89
C ASN A 20 7.70 19.06 -10.26
N LEU A 21 6.95 20.16 -10.16
CA LEU A 21 5.54 20.21 -10.55
C LEU A 21 5.32 19.93 -12.05
N LEU A 22 6.18 20.46 -12.91
CA LEU A 22 6.12 20.21 -14.36
C LEU A 22 6.43 18.75 -14.71
N THR A 23 7.46 18.17 -14.10
CA THR A 23 7.81 16.77 -14.30
C THR A 23 6.68 15.84 -13.86
N ASN A 24 6.06 16.12 -12.70
CA ASN A 24 4.95 15.33 -12.19
C ASN A 24 3.72 15.39 -13.13
N THR A 25 3.44 16.57 -13.69
CA THR A 25 2.31 16.75 -14.62
C THR A 25 2.53 15.95 -15.91
N GLN A 26 3.74 15.97 -16.50
CA GLN A 26 4.04 15.20 -17.72
C GLN A 26 4.00 13.68 -17.47
N GLN A 27 4.45 13.23 -16.30
CA GLN A 27 4.35 11.82 -15.91
C GLN A 27 2.88 11.38 -15.73
N ALA A 28 2.03 12.26 -15.18
CA ALA A 28 0.61 11.97 -15.05
C ALA A 28 -0.09 11.81 -16.42
N GLU A 29 0.26 12.66 -17.39
CA GLU A 29 -0.31 12.59 -18.75
C GLU A 29 0.13 11.33 -19.50
N THR A 30 1.41 10.95 -19.40
CA THR A 30 1.93 9.71 -20.03
C THR A 30 1.34 8.45 -19.40
N TRP A 31 1.11 8.45 -18.09
CA TRP A 31 0.42 7.36 -17.41
C TRP A 31 -1.05 7.24 -17.85
N ALA A 32 -1.76 8.36 -18.01
CA ALA A 32 -3.14 8.37 -18.49
C ALA A 32 -3.25 7.83 -19.93
N ALA A 33 -2.34 8.21 -20.82
CA ALA A 33 -2.30 7.71 -22.20
C ALA A 33 -2.00 6.21 -22.26
N LYS A 34 -1.04 5.72 -21.46
CA LYS A 34 -0.71 4.29 -21.39
C LYS A 34 -1.89 3.45 -20.89
N LYS A 35 -2.62 3.95 -19.89
CA LYS A 35 -3.80 3.27 -19.34
C LYS A 35 -4.92 3.16 -20.37
N GLN A 36 -5.20 4.23 -21.13
CA GLN A 36 -6.21 4.21 -22.18
C GLN A 36 -5.86 3.25 -23.33
N LEU A 37 -4.58 3.17 -23.74
CA LEU A 37 -4.15 2.20 -24.76
C LEU A 37 -4.33 0.76 -24.28
N LEU A 38 -4.03 0.48 -23.01
CA LEU A 38 -4.21 -0.86 -22.43
C LEU A 38 -5.71 -1.23 -22.33
N GLU A 39 -6.58 -0.28 -21.96
CA GLU A 39 -8.03 -0.50 -21.91
C GLU A 39 -8.66 -0.64 -23.31
N ALA A 40 -8.16 0.09 -24.32
CA ALA A 40 -8.64 -0.03 -25.70
C ALA A 40 -8.22 -1.36 -26.36
N ALA A 41 -7.00 -1.83 -26.11
CA ALA A 41 -6.55 -3.14 -26.58
C ALA A 41 -7.35 -4.32 -25.99
N SER A 42 -7.94 -4.12 -24.81
CA SER A 42 -8.71 -5.16 -24.10
C SER A 42 -10.18 -5.27 -24.56
N ARG A 43 -10.68 -4.36 -25.40
CA ARG A 43 -12.11 -4.32 -25.80
C ARG A 43 -12.41 -4.85 -27.21
N THR A 44 -11.42 -5.37 -27.95
CA THR A 44 -11.58 -5.75 -29.37
C THR A 44 -11.61 -7.27 -29.65
N VAL A 45 -11.98 -8.10 -28.68
CA VAL A 45 -12.27 -9.53 -28.93
C VAL A 45 -13.59 -9.89 -28.27
N GLY A 46 -14.69 -9.68 -28.99
CA GLY A 46 -16.00 -10.10 -28.52
C GLY A 46 -17.12 -9.52 -29.37
N ASP A 47 -17.26 -9.98 -30.61
CA ASP A 47 -18.57 -9.96 -31.27
C ASP A 47 -18.71 -11.02 -32.38
N SER A 48 -19.88 -11.67 -32.36
CA SER A 48 -20.60 -12.37 -33.42
C SER A 48 -20.58 -13.93 -33.55
N PRO A 49 -21.74 -14.53 -33.94
CA PRO A 49 -22.20 -15.86 -33.50
C PRO A 49 -22.41 -16.89 -34.63
N GLY A 50 -22.41 -18.20 -34.30
CA GLY A 50 -22.84 -19.26 -35.24
C GLY A 50 -22.63 -20.70 -34.72
N PRO A 51 -23.66 -21.57 -34.71
CA PRO A 51 -23.60 -22.93 -34.12
C PRO A 51 -23.42 -24.02 -35.18
N ILE A 52 -22.62 -25.09 -34.96
CA ILE A 52 -23.02 -26.51 -35.13
C ILE A 52 -21.94 -27.50 -34.61
N SER A 53 -22.38 -28.34 -33.66
CA SER A 53 -22.13 -29.79 -33.46
C SER A 53 -20.87 -30.50 -34.02
N GLY A 54 -20.16 -31.27 -33.16
CA GLY A 54 -19.24 -32.34 -33.61
C GLY A 54 -18.22 -32.92 -32.60
N VAL A 55 -18.67 -33.64 -31.56
CA VAL A 55 -18.17 -34.95 -31.06
C VAL A 55 -16.64 -35.27 -30.99
N VAL A 56 -16.18 -35.47 -29.73
CA VAL A 56 -15.23 -36.49 -29.17
C VAL A 56 -13.74 -36.14 -28.93
N PRO A 57 -13.14 -36.63 -27.81
CA PRO A 57 -12.09 -35.94 -27.04
C PRO A 57 -10.72 -36.65 -27.08
N ARG A 58 -9.66 -35.95 -26.64
CA ARG A 58 -8.46 -36.60 -26.07
C ARG A 58 -7.71 -35.64 -25.13
N PRO A 59 -7.09 -36.17 -24.05
CA PRO A 59 -6.68 -35.37 -22.91
C PRO A 59 -5.23 -34.92 -23.08
N ASP A 60 -4.99 -33.61 -22.93
CA ASP A 60 -3.65 -33.09 -22.70
C ASP A 60 -3.55 -32.68 -21.24
N GLY A 61 -2.96 -33.57 -20.45
CA GLY A 61 -2.55 -33.30 -19.08
C GLY A 61 -1.28 -32.47 -19.12
N SER A 62 -1.44 -31.15 -19.08
CA SER A 62 -0.39 -30.24 -18.64
C SER A 62 -1.01 -29.33 -17.59
N SER A 63 -0.91 -29.76 -16.34
CA SER A 63 -1.25 -28.96 -15.17
C SER A 63 -0.32 -27.75 -15.10
N GLN A 64 -0.75 -26.66 -15.72
CA GLN A 64 -0.16 -25.34 -15.50
C GLN A 64 -0.52 -24.92 -14.07
N PRO A 65 0.44 -24.54 -13.21
CA PRO A 65 0.12 -24.00 -11.90
C PRO A 65 -0.76 -22.77 -12.12
N GLN A 66 -1.97 -22.83 -11.57
CA GLN A 66 -2.86 -21.69 -11.48
C GLN A 66 -2.17 -20.70 -10.55
N GLU A 67 -1.41 -19.75 -11.12
CA GLU A 67 -0.95 -18.57 -10.41
C GLU A 67 -2.20 -17.85 -9.93
N THR A 68 -2.58 -18.10 -8.67
CA THR A 68 -3.42 -17.21 -7.90
C THR A 68 -2.67 -15.89 -7.86
N SER A 69 -3.01 -15.01 -8.80
CA SER A 69 -2.58 -13.63 -8.82
C SER A 69 -3.21 -12.96 -7.60
N THR A 70 -2.51 -13.05 -6.46
CA THR A 70 -2.80 -12.27 -5.28
C THR A 70 -2.52 -10.83 -5.68
N SER A 71 -3.56 -10.15 -6.15
CA SER A 71 -3.53 -8.73 -6.40
C SER A 71 -3.22 -8.05 -5.07
N GLN A 72 -1.94 -7.73 -4.84
CA GLN A 72 -1.52 -6.90 -3.73
C GLN A 72 -2.15 -5.53 -3.96
N ILE A 73 -3.29 -5.29 -3.32
CA ILE A 73 -4.01 -4.02 -3.38
C ILE A 73 -3.03 -2.96 -2.86
N PRO A 74 -2.64 -1.97 -3.67
CA PRO A 74 -1.74 -0.92 -3.20
C PRO A 74 -2.48 -0.13 -2.12
N LEU A 75 -2.02 -0.27 -0.88
CA LEU A 75 -2.53 0.47 0.28
C LEU A 75 -2.27 1.97 0.07
N ARG A 76 -3.26 2.71 -0.45
CA ARG A 76 -3.21 4.16 -0.60
C ARG A 76 -3.48 4.84 0.73
N TYR A 77 -2.51 4.81 1.64
CA TYR A 77 -2.57 5.61 2.87
C TYR A 77 -1.99 7.00 2.64
N GLY A 78 -2.80 8.03 2.83
CA GLY A 78 -2.39 9.45 2.81
C GLY A 78 -1.70 9.93 4.10
N GLY A 79 -1.31 9.01 4.99
CA GLY A 79 -0.66 9.30 6.27
C GLY A 79 0.86 9.22 6.20
N LEU A 80 1.51 9.45 7.35
CA LEU A 80 2.94 9.22 7.53
C LEU A 80 3.20 7.71 7.61
N ALA A 81 4.42 7.29 7.29
CA ALA A 81 4.84 5.90 7.44
C ALA A 81 6.18 5.80 8.16
N ALA A 82 6.30 4.80 9.03
CA ALA A 82 7.53 4.43 9.70
C ALA A 82 7.78 2.93 9.53
N ASP A 83 9.04 2.53 9.41
CA ASP A 83 9.47 1.14 9.30
C ASP A 83 10.51 0.85 10.39
N GLY A 84 10.41 -0.32 11.01
CA GLY A 84 11.39 -0.78 11.98
C GLY A 84 10.98 -2.07 12.68
N PRO A 85 11.88 -2.63 13.51
CA PRO A 85 11.54 -3.77 14.36
C PRO A 85 10.70 -3.33 15.55
N ILE A 86 9.71 -4.16 15.90
CA ILE A 86 8.84 -3.97 17.07
C ILE A 86 9.64 -4.24 18.34
N SER A 87 9.74 -3.27 19.24
CA SER A 87 10.39 -3.44 20.55
C SER A 87 9.43 -3.95 21.62
N SER A 88 8.18 -3.51 21.59
CA SER A 88 7.08 -4.09 22.36
C SER A 88 5.74 -3.86 21.65
N ALA A 89 4.79 -4.75 21.93
CA ALA A 89 3.40 -4.61 21.51
C ALA A 89 2.54 -4.95 22.73
N GLU A 90 1.64 -4.04 23.07
CA GLU A 90 0.70 -4.17 24.17
C GLU A 90 -0.70 -4.15 23.57
N CYS A 91 -1.36 -5.31 23.59
CA CYS A 91 -2.73 -5.45 23.12
C CYS A 91 -3.65 -5.63 24.31
N SER A 92 -4.61 -4.74 24.44
CA SER A 92 -5.65 -4.78 25.46
C SER A 92 -6.80 -5.69 25.02
N SER A 93 -7.58 -6.18 25.99
CA SER A 93 -8.80 -6.96 25.74
C SER A 93 -9.87 -6.19 24.97
N ASN A 94 -9.76 -4.85 24.91
CA ASN A 94 -10.70 -3.97 24.21
C ASN A 94 -10.29 -3.70 22.75
N SER A 95 -9.44 -4.55 22.15
CA SER A 95 -8.89 -4.36 20.79
C SER A 95 -7.97 -3.15 20.62
N GLU A 96 -7.65 -2.46 21.71
CA GLU A 96 -6.70 -1.34 21.75
C GLU A 96 -5.25 -1.85 21.70
N VAL A 97 -4.38 -1.17 20.95
CA VAL A 97 -2.99 -1.58 20.74
C VAL A 97 -2.05 -0.40 20.93
N PHE A 98 -1.04 -0.59 21.76
CA PHE A 98 0.14 0.26 21.81
C PHE A 98 1.33 -0.49 21.20
N LEU A 99 1.92 0.09 20.17
CA LEU A 99 3.00 -0.51 19.39
C LEU A 99 4.25 0.36 19.49
N ASN A 100 5.31 -0.17 20.09
CA ASN A 100 6.60 0.47 20.13
C ASN A 100 7.48 -0.07 19.00
N VAL A 101 7.96 0.83 18.14
CA VAL A 101 8.83 0.49 17.00
C VAL A 101 10.15 1.21 17.15
N ASN A 102 11.26 0.46 17.03
CA ASN A 102 12.59 1.05 17.05
C ASN A 102 12.89 1.74 15.73
N LEU A 103 12.95 3.07 15.76
CA LEU A 103 13.39 3.89 14.64
C LEU A 103 14.84 4.32 14.86
N GLY A 104 15.48 4.92 13.85
CA GLY A 104 16.90 5.31 13.92
C GLY A 104 17.26 6.26 15.06
N LYS A 105 16.27 6.96 15.65
CA LYS A 105 16.46 7.87 16.80
C LYS A 105 16.01 7.28 18.14
N GLY A 106 15.58 6.03 18.17
CA GLY A 106 15.05 5.35 19.36
C GLY A 106 13.64 4.77 19.16
N PRO A 107 13.09 4.12 20.19
CA PRO A 107 11.73 3.59 20.17
C PRO A 107 10.71 4.71 20.06
N VAL A 108 9.70 4.50 19.22
CA VAL A 108 8.55 5.39 19.05
C VAL A 108 7.25 4.61 19.25
N THR A 109 6.38 5.16 20.09
CA THR A 109 5.06 4.59 20.40
C THR A 109 4.01 5.04 19.39
N PHE A 110 3.26 4.09 18.87
CA PHE A 110 2.08 4.28 18.05
C PHE A 110 0.88 3.65 18.74
N HIS A 111 -0.30 4.20 18.50
CA HIS A 111 -1.53 3.79 19.17
C HIS A 111 -2.62 3.43 18.16
N ALA A 112 -3.39 2.37 18.42
CA ALA A 112 -4.65 2.10 17.74
C ALA A 112 -5.73 1.90 18.79
N ALA A 113 -6.76 2.75 18.80
CA ALA A 113 -7.89 2.59 19.72
C ALA A 113 -8.67 1.29 19.49
N ASP A 114 -8.67 0.80 18.24
CA ASP A 114 -9.37 -0.42 17.83
C ASP A 114 -8.67 -1.03 16.61
N ILE A 115 -8.00 -2.17 16.80
CA ILE A 115 -7.30 -2.87 15.73
C ILE A 115 -8.25 -3.32 14.61
N GLY A 116 -9.53 -3.56 14.91
CA GLY A 116 -10.52 -3.95 13.91
C GLY A 116 -10.81 -2.85 12.89
N ARG A 117 -10.37 -1.61 13.16
CA ARG A 117 -10.52 -0.45 12.28
C ARG A 117 -9.28 -0.14 11.44
N ILE A 118 -8.15 -0.79 11.73
CA ILE A 118 -6.93 -0.61 10.96
C ILE A 118 -6.78 -1.73 9.93
N SER A 119 -6.04 -1.47 8.85
CA SER A 119 -5.67 -2.56 7.94
C SER A 119 -4.48 -3.32 8.49
N LEU A 120 -4.62 -4.63 8.59
CA LEU A 120 -3.58 -5.54 9.03
C LEU A 120 -3.21 -6.45 7.87
N THR A 121 -1.95 -6.37 7.44
CA THR A 121 -1.44 -7.11 6.27
C THR A 121 -0.07 -7.70 6.58
N TRP A 122 0.34 -8.72 5.84
CA TRP A 122 1.61 -9.40 6.05
C TRP A 122 2.15 -9.99 4.74
N ALA A 123 3.46 -10.20 4.69
CA ALA A 123 4.15 -10.85 3.58
C ALA A 123 3.85 -12.36 3.53
N ASP A 124 3.95 -12.96 2.35
CA ASP A 124 3.80 -14.41 2.18
C ASP A 124 4.84 -15.17 3.01
N GLY A 125 4.42 -16.26 3.65
CA GLY A 125 5.28 -17.05 4.55
C GLY A 125 5.50 -16.42 5.94
N THR A 126 4.96 -15.23 6.19
CA THR A 126 4.96 -14.60 7.52
C THR A 126 3.76 -15.07 8.32
N ALA A 127 3.97 -15.40 9.60
CA ALA A 127 2.90 -15.78 10.50
C ALA A 127 1.85 -14.66 10.61
N GLU A 128 0.58 -15.01 10.46
CA GLU A 128 -0.53 -14.07 10.52
C GLU A 128 -0.53 -13.33 11.87
N PRO A 129 -0.47 -11.98 11.87
CA PRO A 129 -0.62 -11.19 13.08
C PRO A 129 -2.09 -11.19 13.52
N SER A 130 -2.33 -11.50 14.79
CA SER A 130 -3.64 -11.39 15.44
C SER A 130 -3.47 -10.82 16.86
N LEU A 131 -4.56 -10.35 17.47
CA LEU A 131 -4.52 -9.89 18.87
C LEU A 131 -4.08 -11.02 19.82
N ASP A 132 -4.51 -12.26 19.57
CA ASP A 132 -4.13 -13.43 20.36
C ASP A 132 -2.62 -13.73 20.28
N THR A 133 -1.98 -13.33 19.18
CA THR A 133 -0.55 -13.51 18.95
C THR A 133 0.26 -12.23 19.21
N CYS A 134 -0.35 -11.20 19.79
CA CYS A 134 0.28 -9.89 19.96
C CYS A 134 1.61 -9.93 20.74
N SER A 135 1.72 -10.79 21.76
CA SER A 135 2.98 -10.99 22.50
C SER A 135 4.12 -11.50 21.62
N GLN A 136 3.80 -12.19 20.52
CA GLN A 136 4.76 -12.71 19.54
C GLN A 136 5.17 -11.66 18.52
N TRP A 137 4.59 -10.45 18.57
CA TRP A 137 4.93 -9.40 17.61
C TRP A 137 6.28 -8.77 17.87
N LYS A 138 6.78 -8.85 19.12
CA LYS A 138 8.10 -8.36 19.49
C LYS A 138 9.19 -8.99 18.62
N GLY A 139 10.07 -8.14 18.08
CA GLY A 139 11.18 -8.53 17.21
C GLY A 139 10.79 -8.66 15.73
N ARG A 140 9.51 -8.73 15.39
CA ARG A 140 9.07 -8.71 13.98
C ARG A 140 9.33 -7.33 13.38
N ARG A 141 9.63 -7.29 12.08
CA ARG A 141 9.65 -6.01 11.34
C ARG A 141 8.26 -5.64 10.88
N VAL A 142 7.96 -4.36 11.01
CA VAL A 142 6.66 -3.80 10.65
C VAL A 142 6.83 -2.46 9.97
N LYS A 143 5.96 -2.20 9.00
CA LYS A 143 5.71 -0.87 8.47
C LYS A 143 4.38 -0.37 9.02
N VAL A 144 4.42 0.77 9.70
CA VAL A 144 3.29 1.42 10.34
C VAL A 144 2.91 2.64 9.52
N TRP A 145 1.66 2.72 9.07
CA TRP A 145 1.08 3.96 8.55
C TRP A 145 0.23 4.60 9.64
N PHE A 146 0.39 5.91 9.85
CA PHE A 146 -0.23 6.61 10.95
C PHE A 146 -0.55 8.07 10.64
N THR A 147 -1.46 8.64 11.43
CA THR A 147 -1.73 10.09 11.48
C THR A 147 -1.07 10.66 12.73
N SER A 148 -0.25 11.72 12.59
CA SER A 148 0.45 12.30 13.74
C SER A 148 -0.52 12.94 14.73
N THR A 149 -0.27 12.72 16.03
CA THR A 149 -1.06 13.28 17.14
C THR A 149 -0.17 14.10 18.07
N PRO A 150 0.12 15.37 17.72
CA PRO A 150 0.96 16.21 18.56
C PRO A 150 0.33 16.44 19.94
N GLY A 151 1.17 16.41 20.98
CA GLY A 151 0.75 16.64 22.37
C GLY A 151 0.21 15.41 23.10
N LYS A 152 0.21 14.24 22.47
CA LYS A 152 -0.08 12.95 23.11
C LYS A 152 1.19 12.21 23.49
N GLU A 153 1.06 11.20 24.35
CA GLU A 153 2.14 10.30 24.78
C GLU A 153 2.61 9.32 23.68
N TYR A 154 1.88 9.23 22.58
CA TYR A 154 2.26 8.50 21.37
C TYR A 154 2.39 9.43 20.16
N ALA A 155 3.21 9.01 19.19
CA ALA A 155 3.55 9.81 18.02
C ALA A 155 2.40 9.92 17.01
N GLY A 156 1.50 8.94 16.98
CA GLY A 156 0.36 8.93 16.07
C GLY A 156 -0.59 7.77 16.24
N GLU A 157 -1.78 7.95 15.64
CA GLU A 157 -2.82 6.92 15.53
C GLU A 157 -2.54 6.05 14.30
N ILE A 158 -2.49 4.74 14.49
CA ILE A 158 -2.23 3.75 13.46
C ILE A 158 -3.44 3.68 12.53
N ALA A 159 -3.17 3.69 11.24
CA ALA A 159 -4.15 3.46 10.17
C ALA A 159 -3.94 2.09 9.50
N ALA A 160 -2.69 1.62 9.44
CA ALA A 160 -2.35 0.28 8.96
C ALA A 160 -1.02 -0.23 9.47
N LEU A 161 -0.92 -1.56 9.48
CA LEU A 161 0.28 -2.32 9.74
C LEU A 161 0.54 -3.31 8.60
N TYR A 162 1.80 -3.38 8.17
CA TYR A 162 2.29 -4.41 7.29
C TYR A 162 3.45 -5.14 7.96
N PHE A 163 3.32 -6.44 8.16
CA PHE A 163 4.37 -7.29 8.72
C PHE A 163 5.21 -7.92 7.60
N PHE A 164 6.52 -7.80 7.72
CA PHE A 164 7.49 -8.37 6.78
C PHE A 164 7.85 -9.80 7.09
#